data_AF-A0A8C4RSH4-F1
#
_entry.id   AF-A0A8C4RSH4-F1
#
_cell.length_a   1.000
_cell.length_b   1.000
_cell.length_c   1.000
_cell.angle_alpha   90.00
_cell.angle_beta   90.00
_cell.angle_gamma   90.00
#
_symmetry.space_group_name_H-M   'P 1'
#
loop_
_entity.id
_entity.type
_entity.pdbx_description
1 polymer ?
#
loop_
_entity_poly.entity_id
_entity_poly.type
_entity_poly.pdbx_seq_one_letter_code
_entity_poly.pdbx_strand_id
1 'polypeptide(L)'
;MKTMEQLLLHHLRPQVRHALDPLQFACQEKVGAEDAIYILHRSLSHLDRGSGAVRIMFLDFSSAFNTNQPLLLRDKLTEMGVDSYLVAWIVDYITDRPQYVCLGNCRSDIVVSNTGAPQGTVLPPVLFSLYTSDFQYNSESCHVQKFADDTAIMGCIRSGQEEEYRNLIKDFVKWCDSNHLQLNTSKTKELVVDFRRPRPLTDPVIITVTVCRGYRCINTWECSWMINWTGLPILMLCARED
;
A
#
# COMPACT_ATOMS: atom_id res chain seq x y z
N MET A 1 27.51 -4.52 -1.30
CA MET A 1 26.21 -4.47 -0.60
C MET A 1 25.08 -4.97 -1.50
N LYS A 2 24.80 -4.33 -2.65
CA LYS A 2 23.71 -4.72 -3.55
C LYS A 2 23.74 -6.18 -4.03
N THR A 3 24.92 -6.74 -4.33
CA THR A 3 25.06 -8.15 -4.73
C THR A 3 24.68 -9.13 -3.60
N MET A 4 25.00 -8.78 -2.35
CA MET A 4 24.67 -9.60 -1.19
C MET A 4 23.16 -9.57 -0.91
N GLU A 5 22.54 -8.39 -1.04
CA GLU A 5 21.08 -8.24 -0.95
C GLU A 5 20.36 -9.08 -2.01
N GLN A 6 20.86 -9.09 -3.25
CA GLN A 6 20.29 -9.92 -4.32
C GLN A 6 20.41 -11.43 -4.01
N LEU A 7 21.55 -11.87 -3.49
CA LEU A 7 21.75 -13.27 -3.08
C LEU A 7 20.78 -13.64 -1.94
N LEU A 8 20.62 -12.76 -0.96
CA LEU A 8 19.71 -12.98 0.16
C LEU A 8 18.25 -13.02 -0.28
N LEU A 9 17.85 -12.12 -1.19
CA LEU A 9 16.52 -12.18 -1.80
C LEU A 9 16.26 -13.50 -2.52
N HIS A 10 17.28 -14.06 -3.19
CA HIS A 10 17.18 -15.37 -3.83
C HIS A 10 16.90 -16.50 -2.82
N HIS A 11 17.47 -16.42 -1.61
CA HIS A 11 17.23 -17.40 -0.55
C HIS A 11 15.94 -17.14 0.26
N LEU A 12 15.54 -15.87 0.41
CA LEU A 12 14.38 -15.46 1.19
C LEU A 12 13.08 -15.75 0.44
N ARG A 13 13.00 -15.41 -0.86
CA ARG A 13 11.77 -15.53 -1.66
C ARG A 13 11.13 -16.93 -1.59
N PRO A 14 11.87 -18.04 -1.78
CA PRO A 14 11.27 -19.38 -1.71
C PRO A 14 10.62 -19.69 -0.36
N GLN A 15 11.15 -19.13 0.74
CA GLN A 15 10.67 -19.40 2.10
C GLN A 15 9.38 -18.63 2.38
N VAL A 16 9.29 -17.38 1.96
CA VAL A 16 8.15 -16.48 2.28
C VAL A 16 7.01 -16.53 1.26
N ARG A 17 7.16 -17.24 0.14
CA ARG A 17 6.17 -17.29 -0.96
C ARG A 17 4.75 -17.63 -0.51
N HIS A 18 4.60 -18.50 0.48
CA HIS A 18 3.31 -18.94 0.99
C HIS A 18 2.63 -17.90 1.89
N ALA A 19 3.39 -16.96 2.44
CA ALA A 19 2.92 -15.92 3.35
C ALA A 19 2.70 -14.57 2.66
N LEU A 20 3.04 -14.45 1.37
CA LEU A 20 2.81 -13.23 0.61
C LEU A 20 1.31 -13.04 0.36
N ASP A 21 0.87 -11.79 0.53
CA ASP A 21 -0.50 -11.40 0.20
C ASP A 21 -0.74 -11.49 -1.31
N PRO A 22 -1.75 -12.26 -1.77
CA PRO A 22 -2.13 -12.33 -3.18
C PRO A 22 -2.50 -10.98 -3.79
N LEU A 23 -2.93 -10.00 -2.98
CA LEU A 23 -3.27 -8.64 -3.39
C LEU A 23 -2.14 -7.63 -3.10
N GLN A 24 -0.92 -8.10 -2.80
CA GLN A 24 0.30 -7.28 -2.81
C GLN A 24 1.00 -7.44 -4.16
N PHE A 25 0.84 -6.47 -5.05
CA PHE A 25 1.29 -6.58 -6.43
C PHE A 25 2.75 -6.12 -6.62
N ALA A 26 3.30 -5.33 -5.70
CA ALA A 26 4.70 -4.95 -5.78
C ALA A 26 5.64 -6.07 -5.32
N CYS A 27 6.86 -6.05 -5.85
CA CYS A 27 7.97 -6.93 -5.45
C CYS A 27 7.73 -8.44 -5.68
N GLN A 28 6.58 -8.83 -6.24
CA GLN A 28 6.33 -10.17 -6.74
C GLN A 28 6.98 -10.36 -8.12
N GLU A 29 7.50 -11.56 -8.37
CA GLU A 29 8.07 -11.88 -9.68
C GLU A 29 6.93 -11.91 -10.71
N LYS A 30 7.09 -11.14 -11.80
CA LYS A 30 6.18 -11.08 -12.98
C LYS A 30 4.86 -10.33 -12.77
N VAL A 31 4.68 -9.62 -11.66
CA VAL A 31 3.50 -8.80 -11.44
C VAL A 31 3.77 -7.36 -11.88
N GLY A 32 2.92 -6.84 -12.77
CA GLY A 32 3.03 -5.51 -13.38
C GLY A 32 1.84 -4.61 -13.03
N ALA A 33 1.26 -3.94 -14.03
CA ALA A 33 0.10 -3.04 -13.88
C ALA A 33 -1.24 -3.76 -13.55
N GLU A 34 -1.17 -5.02 -13.12
CA GLU A 34 -2.34 -5.85 -12.78
C GLU A 34 -3.13 -5.27 -11.60
N ASP A 35 -2.44 -4.53 -10.72
CA ASP A 35 -3.06 -3.84 -9.59
C ASP A 35 -4.20 -2.90 -10.03
N ALA A 36 -3.87 -1.95 -10.90
CA ALA A 36 -4.81 -0.97 -11.43
C ALA A 36 -5.93 -1.63 -12.24
N ILE A 37 -5.62 -2.73 -12.94
CA ILE A 37 -6.61 -3.49 -13.70
C ILE A 37 -7.61 -4.15 -12.76
N TYR A 38 -7.17 -4.69 -11.62
CA TYR A 38 -8.04 -5.36 -10.66
C TYR A 38 -9.05 -4.40 -10.02
N ILE A 39 -8.59 -3.23 -9.52
CA ILE A 39 -9.50 -2.19 -9.01
C ILE A 39 -10.45 -1.73 -10.11
N LEU A 40 -9.94 -1.46 -11.33
CA LEU A 40 -10.78 -0.93 -12.40
C LEU A 40 -11.86 -1.94 -12.81
N HIS A 41 -11.47 -3.19 -13.06
CA HIS A 41 -12.36 -4.27 -13.46
C HIS A 41 -13.47 -4.48 -12.42
N ARG A 42 -13.10 -4.55 -11.14
CA ARG A 42 -14.06 -4.77 -10.05
C ARG A 42 -14.99 -3.58 -9.85
N SER A 43 -14.47 -2.36 -10.00
CA SER A 43 -15.26 -1.13 -9.95
C SER A 43 -16.34 -1.12 -11.04
N LEU A 44 -15.93 -1.31 -12.29
CA LEU A 44 -16.84 -1.30 -13.44
C LEU A 44 -17.87 -2.42 -13.33
N SER A 45 -17.42 -3.66 -13.03
CA SER A 45 -18.30 -4.82 -12.88
C SER A 45 -19.39 -4.63 -11.81
N HIS A 46 -19.12 -3.83 -10.77
CA HIS A 46 -20.12 -3.50 -9.75
C HIS A 46 -21.06 -2.38 -10.20
N LEU A 47 -20.50 -1.34 -10.84
CA LEU A 47 -21.26 -0.19 -11.31
C LEU A 47 -22.24 -0.57 -12.45
N ASP A 48 -21.86 -1.50 -13.33
CA ASP A 48 -22.70 -2.00 -14.42
C ASP A 48 -23.97 -2.72 -13.93
N ARG A 49 -23.98 -3.19 -12.67
CA ARG A 49 -25.17 -3.80 -12.03
C ARG A 49 -26.20 -2.76 -11.57
N GLY A 50 -25.95 -1.47 -11.80
CA GLY A 50 -26.96 -0.41 -11.81
C GLY A 50 -27.52 0.06 -10.46
N SER A 51 -26.93 -0.32 -9.32
CA SER A 51 -27.54 -0.02 -8.00
C SER A 51 -26.56 0.31 -6.87
N GLY A 52 -25.30 0.59 -7.18
CA GLY A 52 -24.26 0.83 -6.18
C GLY A 52 -23.33 2.00 -6.46
N ALA A 53 -22.49 2.29 -5.48
CA ALA A 53 -21.34 3.18 -5.62
C ALA A 53 -20.07 2.40 -5.29
N VAL A 54 -18.93 2.86 -5.78
CA VAL A 54 -17.62 2.34 -5.41
C VAL A 54 -16.90 3.44 -4.64
N ARG A 55 -16.36 3.10 -3.47
CA ARG A 55 -15.48 3.96 -2.69
C ARG A 55 -14.09 3.35 -2.69
N ILE A 56 -13.06 4.18 -2.87
CA ILE A 56 -11.66 3.76 -2.83
C ILE A 56 -10.92 4.73 -1.91
N MET A 57 -10.36 4.21 -0.83
CA MET A 57 -9.47 4.96 0.07
C MET A 57 -8.02 4.69 -0.34
N PHE A 58 -7.34 5.72 -0.84
CA PHE A 58 -5.91 5.70 -1.08
C PHE A 58 -5.18 6.15 0.17
N LEU A 59 -4.33 5.29 0.71
CA LEU A 59 -3.56 5.47 1.94
C LEU A 59 -2.09 5.60 1.57
N ASP A 60 -1.44 6.61 2.14
CA ASP A 60 0.00 6.89 1.97
C ASP A 60 0.65 6.85 3.35
N PHE A 61 1.82 6.23 3.47
CA PHE A 61 2.58 6.22 4.72
C PHE A 61 3.57 7.39 4.75
N SER A 62 3.65 8.08 5.88
CA SER A 62 4.59 9.21 6.07
C SER A 62 6.04 8.79 5.89
N SER A 63 6.39 7.54 6.22
CA SER A 63 7.72 6.98 5.97
C SER A 63 7.75 5.44 6.05
N ALA A 64 7.26 4.77 5.00
CA ALA A 64 7.15 3.31 4.96
C ALA A 64 8.47 2.58 5.26
N PHE A 65 9.55 2.89 4.54
CA PHE A 65 10.82 2.17 4.67
C PHE A 65 11.64 2.54 5.91
N ASN A 66 11.31 3.65 6.59
CA ASN A 66 12.04 4.13 7.76
C ASN A 66 11.40 3.71 9.10
N THR A 67 10.15 3.22 9.07
CA THR A 67 9.35 2.91 10.27
C THR A 67 9.33 1.43 10.66
N ASN A 68 9.91 0.55 9.83
CA ASN A 68 9.99 -0.87 10.11
C ASN A 68 10.73 -1.12 11.44
N GLN A 69 10.01 -1.68 12.42
CA GLN A 69 10.55 -2.04 13.72
C GLN A 69 11.29 -3.38 13.63
N PRO A 70 12.60 -3.44 13.98
CA PRO A 70 13.39 -4.64 13.78
C PRO A 70 12.87 -5.88 14.50
N LEU A 71 12.43 -5.72 15.76
CA LEU A 71 11.91 -6.82 16.57
C LEU A 71 10.59 -7.36 16.02
N LEU A 72 9.70 -6.47 15.59
CA LEU A 72 8.42 -6.87 15.01
C LEU A 72 8.63 -7.56 13.64
N LEU A 73 9.54 -7.05 12.81
CA LEU A 73 9.90 -7.71 11.55
C LEU A 73 10.49 -9.10 11.80
N ARG A 74 11.38 -9.24 12.78
CA ARG A 74 11.94 -10.54 13.19
C ARG A 74 10.84 -11.54 13.53
N ASP A 75 9.88 -11.13 14.35
CA ASP A 75 8.81 -12.00 14.83
C ASP A 75 7.93 -12.45 13.65
N LYS A 76 7.56 -11.52 12.75
CA LYS A 76 6.82 -11.84 11.51
C LYS A 76 7.59 -12.80 10.60
N LEU A 77 8.88 -12.57 10.37
CA LEU A 77 9.70 -13.48 9.53
C LEU A 77 9.83 -14.87 10.16
N THR A 78 9.91 -14.93 11.49
CA THR A 78 9.96 -16.20 12.22
C THR A 78 8.63 -16.96 12.10
N GLU A 79 7.50 -16.26 12.18
CA GLU A 79 6.17 -16.83 11.96
C GLU A 79 5.98 -17.36 10.53
N MET A 80 6.58 -16.69 9.54
CA MET A 80 6.64 -17.14 8.14
C MET A 80 7.59 -18.32 7.90
N GLY A 81 8.24 -18.85 8.95
CA GLY A 81 9.16 -19.99 8.82
C GLY A 81 10.48 -19.66 8.10
N VAL A 82 10.93 -18.40 8.13
CA VAL A 82 12.23 -18.01 7.59
C VAL A 82 13.35 -18.55 8.48
N ASP A 83 14.41 -19.06 7.85
CA ASP A 83 15.60 -19.56 8.53
C ASP A 83 16.18 -18.53 9.53
N SER A 84 16.53 -19.00 10.73
CA SER A 84 16.99 -18.15 11.83
C SER A 84 18.25 -17.35 11.51
N TYR A 85 19.15 -17.87 10.67
CA TYR A 85 20.36 -17.15 10.27
C TYR A 85 20.03 -16.01 9.30
N LEU A 86 19.08 -16.23 8.38
CA LEU A 86 18.57 -15.16 7.51
C LEU A 86 17.84 -14.08 8.32
N VAL A 87 17.02 -14.47 9.29
CA VAL A 87 16.34 -13.52 10.17
C VAL A 87 17.35 -12.69 10.95
N ALA A 88 18.35 -13.33 11.57
CA ALA A 88 19.41 -12.63 12.31
C ALA A 88 20.17 -11.64 11.41
N TRP A 89 20.48 -12.05 10.18
CA TRP A 89 21.12 -11.17 9.21
C TRP A 89 20.24 -9.99 8.81
N ILE A 90 18.94 -10.21 8.59
CA ILE A 90 18.00 -9.13 8.25
C ILE A 90 17.86 -8.14 9.40
N VAL A 91 17.83 -8.61 10.65
CA VAL A 91 17.81 -7.75 11.84
C VAL A 91 19.09 -6.92 11.91
N ASP A 92 20.26 -7.55 11.81
CA ASP A 92 21.56 -6.86 11.76
C ASP A 92 21.63 -5.86 10.59
N TYR A 93 21.00 -6.19 9.46
CA TYR A 93 20.91 -5.30 8.31
C TYR A 93 20.09 -4.04 8.58
N ILE A 94 19.18 -4.00 9.55
CA ILE A 94 18.34 -2.82 9.83
C ILE A 94 18.62 -2.16 11.19
N THR A 95 19.50 -2.74 12.01
CA THR A 95 19.90 -2.21 13.33
C THR A 95 21.33 -1.68 13.34
N ASP A 96 21.63 -0.78 14.28
CA ASP A 96 22.99 -0.29 14.58
C ASP A 96 23.77 0.21 13.36
N ARG A 97 23.07 0.83 12.40
CA ARG A 97 23.69 1.30 11.16
C ARG A 97 24.20 2.73 11.28
N PRO A 98 25.53 2.95 11.26
CA PRO A 98 26.07 4.30 11.15
C PRO A 98 25.82 4.86 9.74
N GLN A 99 25.22 6.04 9.68
CA GLN A 99 24.99 6.82 8.46
C GLN A 99 25.53 8.23 8.63
N TYR A 100 26.00 8.82 7.53
CA TYR A 100 26.44 10.22 7.46
C TYR A 100 26.20 10.75 6.05
N VAL A 101 26.10 12.07 5.92
CA VAL A 101 25.95 12.76 4.64
C VAL A 101 27.30 13.32 4.21
N CYS A 102 27.67 13.13 2.93
CA CYS A 102 28.88 13.68 2.34
C CYS A 102 28.49 14.64 1.21
N LEU A 103 28.93 15.90 1.28
CA LEU A 103 28.71 16.91 0.24
C LEU A 103 30.06 17.49 -0.17
N GLY A 104 30.57 17.03 -1.32
CA GLY A 104 31.94 17.29 -1.75
C GLY A 104 32.95 16.74 -0.72
N ASN A 105 33.78 17.63 -0.16
CA ASN A 105 34.78 17.27 0.84
C ASN A 105 34.27 17.40 2.29
N CYS A 106 33.02 17.81 2.49
CA CYS A 106 32.42 17.94 3.82
C CYS A 106 31.67 16.66 4.20
N ARG A 107 31.81 16.22 5.45
CA ARG A 107 31.07 15.08 6.03
C ARG A 107 30.29 15.56 7.25
N SER A 108 29.05 15.09 7.41
CA SER A 108 28.30 15.26 8.64
C SER A 108 28.83 14.36 9.75
N ASP A 109 28.35 14.60 10.96
CA ASP A 109 28.47 13.63 12.05
C ASP A 109 27.80 12.31 11.69
N ILE A 110 28.27 11.24 12.34
CA ILE A 110 27.69 9.90 12.21
C ILE A 110 26.43 9.83 13.09
N VAL A 111 25.32 9.43 12.48
CA VAL A 111 24.07 9.11 13.16
C VAL A 111 23.87 7.60 13.05
N VAL A 112 23.54 6.93 14.15
CA VAL A 112 23.20 5.50 14.13
C VAL A 112 21.69 5.36 13.94
N SER A 113 21.28 4.62 12.91
CA SER A 113 19.88 4.27 12.67
C SER A 113 19.58 2.87 13.21
N ASN A 114 18.52 2.79 14.01
CA ASN A 114 18.01 1.53 14.58
C ASN A 114 16.64 1.15 14.03
N THR A 115 16.15 1.89 13.04
CA THR A 115 14.88 1.63 12.36
C THR A 115 15.04 1.88 10.87
N GLY A 116 14.26 1.13 10.10
CA GLY A 116 14.23 1.28 8.65
C GLY A 116 15.43 0.71 7.90
N ALA A 117 15.32 0.70 6.58
CA ALA A 117 16.33 0.10 5.71
C ALA A 117 16.92 1.14 4.72
N PRO A 118 18.17 0.94 4.25
CA PRO A 118 18.87 1.94 3.44
C PRO A 118 18.13 2.26 2.13
N GLN A 119 17.87 3.54 1.87
CA GLN A 119 17.26 3.96 0.60
C GLN A 119 18.19 3.69 -0.60
N GLY A 120 17.62 3.28 -1.74
CA GLY A 120 18.38 2.97 -2.95
C GLY A 120 18.95 1.55 -3.04
N THR A 121 18.45 0.66 -2.19
CA THR A 121 18.75 -0.79 -2.16
C THR A 121 17.51 -1.61 -2.55
N VAL A 122 17.70 -2.89 -2.89
CA VAL A 122 16.62 -3.75 -3.41
C VAL A 122 15.83 -4.48 -2.32
N LEU A 123 16.37 -4.53 -1.11
CA LEU A 123 15.81 -5.28 0.01
C LEU A 123 14.67 -4.55 0.77
N PRO A 124 14.73 -3.22 1.04
CA PRO A 124 13.69 -2.50 1.79
C PRO A 124 12.26 -2.70 1.25
N PRO A 125 12.00 -2.61 -0.08
CA PRO A 125 10.66 -2.82 -0.61
C PRO A 125 10.12 -4.22 -0.32
N VAL A 126 10.97 -5.24 -0.44
CA VAL A 126 10.59 -6.63 -0.15
C VAL A 126 10.31 -6.81 1.35
N LEU A 127 11.16 -6.26 2.22
CA LEU A 127 10.96 -6.33 3.66
C LEU A 127 9.68 -5.61 4.09
N PHE A 128 9.35 -4.48 3.47
CA PHE A 128 8.09 -3.77 3.73
C PHE A 128 6.87 -4.58 3.27
N SER A 129 6.93 -5.21 2.09
CA SER A 129 5.86 -6.10 1.62
C SER A 129 5.65 -7.29 2.57
N LEU A 130 6.71 -7.87 3.13
CA LEU A 130 6.60 -8.92 4.14
C LEU A 130 6.07 -8.36 5.46
N TYR A 131 6.55 -7.20 5.89
CA TYR A 131 6.12 -6.53 7.12
C TYR A 131 4.62 -6.23 7.13
N THR A 132 4.04 -5.96 5.97
CA THR A 132 2.61 -5.61 5.81
C THR A 132 1.75 -6.78 5.31
N SER A 133 2.33 -7.98 5.15
CA SER A 133 1.65 -9.13 4.53
C SER A 133 0.55 -9.75 5.41
N ASP A 134 0.60 -9.56 6.72
CA ASP A 134 -0.36 -10.08 7.70
C ASP A 134 -1.71 -9.34 7.69
N PHE A 135 -1.78 -8.13 7.13
CA PHE A 135 -3.05 -7.46 6.92
C PHE A 135 -3.60 -7.73 5.52
N GLN A 136 -4.52 -8.68 5.44
CA GLN A 136 -5.19 -9.08 4.20
C GLN A 136 -6.70 -8.97 4.40
N TYR A 137 -7.41 -8.47 3.38
CA TYR A 137 -8.86 -8.47 3.37
C TYR A 137 -9.38 -8.57 1.95
N ASN A 138 -10.26 -9.54 1.70
CA ASN A 138 -10.92 -9.71 0.41
C ASN A 138 -12.26 -10.42 0.61
N SER A 139 -13.35 -9.65 0.61
CA SER A 139 -14.73 -10.14 0.58
C SER A 139 -15.33 -9.94 -0.82
N GLU A 140 -16.64 -10.08 -1.02
CA GLU A 140 -17.30 -9.74 -2.30
C GLU A 140 -17.44 -8.23 -2.51
N SER A 141 -17.60 -7.49 -1.41
CA SER A 141 -17.88 -6.05 -1.35
C SER A 141 -16.60 -5.24 -1.14
N CYS A 142 -15.69 -5.68 -0.29
CA CYS A 142 -14.51 -4.89 0.08
C CYS A 142 -13.20 -5.68 -0.11
N HIS A 143 -12.13 -4.99 -0.43
CA HIS A 143 -10.79 -5.58 -0.41
C HIS A 143 -9.71 -4.54 -0.14
N VAL A 144 -8.57 -5.02 0.35
CA VAL A 144 -7.33 -4.26 0.52
C VAL A 144 -6.40 -4.69 -0.60
N GLN A 145 -5.81 -3.71 -1.26
CA GLN A 145 -4.81 -3.91 -2.29
C GLN A 145 -3.57 -3.10 -1.94
N LYS A 146 -2.40 -3.68 -2.18
CA LYS A 146 -1.11 -3.07 -1.83
C LYS A 146 -0.18 -3.08 -3.03
N PHE A 147 0.56 -2.00 -3.19
CA PHE A 147 1.69 -1.89 -4.09
C PHE A 147 2.86 -1.26 -3.34
N ALA A 148 3.70 -2.10 -2.74
CA ALA A 148 4.80 -1.70 -1.88
C ALA A 148 4.25 -0.86 -0.71
N ASP A 149 4.52 0.44 -0.68
CA ASP A 149 4.02 1.41 0.31
C ASP A 149 2.66 2.03 -0.06
N ASP A 150 2.23 1.97 -1.31
CA ASP A 150 0.90 2.42 -1.70
C ASP A 150 -0.15 1.39 -1.27
N THR A 151 -1.19 1.82 -0.55
CA THR A 151 -2.31 0.95 -0.15
C THR A 151 -3.63 1.55 -0.58
N ALA A 152 -4.49 0.72 -1.20
CA ALA A 152 -5.84 1.10 -1.58
C ALA A 152 -6.85 0.16 -0.91
N ILE A 153 -7.87 0.72 -0.27
CA ILE A 153 -9.01 -0.03 0.25
C ILE A 153 -10.22 0.29 -0.62
N MET A 154 -10.75 -0.70 -1.33
CA MET A 154 -11.97 -0.56 -2.12
C MET A 154 -13.17 -1.10 -1.34
N GLY A 155 -14.29 -0.37 -1.37
CA GLY A 155 -15.62 -0.85 -0.99
C GLY A 155 -16.64 -0.65 -2.11
N CYS A 156 -17.30 -1.74 -2.51
CA CYS A 156 -18.46 -1.77 -3.39
C CYS A 156 -19.73 -1.63 -2.54
N ILE A 157 -20.29 -0.42 -2.53
CA ILE A 157 -21.43 -0.05 -1.69
C ILE A 157 -22.73 -0.34 -2.44
N ARG A 158 -23.67 -1.07 -1.82
CA ARG A 158 -25.05 -1.24 -2.30
C ARG A 158 -26.02 -0.72 -1.27
N SER A 159 -27.04 0.03 -1.71
CA SER A 159 -28.15 0.46 -0.85
C SER A 159 -27.72 1.12 0.48
N GLY A 160 -26.57 1.81 0.51
CA GLY A 160 -26.04 2.46 1.72
C GLY A 160 -25.30 1.54 2.70
N GLN A 161 -25.11 0.26 2.38
CA GLN A 161 -24.33 -0.68 3.19
C GLN A 161 -22.82 -0.37 3.08
N GLU A 162 -22.35 0.60 3.86
CA GLU A 162 -20.96 1.03 3.92
C GLU A 162 -20.24 0.64 5.23
N GLU A 163 -20.94 -0.10 6.10
CA GLU A 163 -20.43 -0.50 7.40
C GLU A 163 -19.17 -1.35 7.30
N GLU A 164 -19.16 -2.33 6.39
CA GLU A 164 -18.00 -3.19 6.18
C GLU A 164 -16.77 -2.38 5.73
N TYR A 165 -16.93 -1.49 4.75
CA TYR A 165 -15.86 -0.62 4.28
C TYR A 165 -15.31 0.29 5.39
N ARG A 166 -16.21 0.86 6.21
CA ARG A 166 -15.81 1.72 7.34
C ARG A 166 -15.11 0.94 8.44
N ASN A 167 -15.59 -0.25 8.77
CA ASN A 167 -14.97 -1.10 9.78
C ASN A 167 -13.60 -1.57 9.31
N LEU A 168 -13.47 -1.97 8.04
CA LEU A 168 -12.19 -2.32 7.43
C LEU A 168 -11.17 -1.18 7.52
N ILE A 169 -11.57 0.06 7.23
CA ILE A 169 -10.67 1.22 7.38
C ILE A 169 -10.27 1.43 8.84
N LYS A 170 -11.19 1.30 9.80
CA LYS A 170 -10.87 1.42 11.22
C LYS A 170 -9.90 0.33 11.68
N ASP A 171 -10.12 -0.91 11.25
CA ASP A 171 -9.27 -2.05 11.58
C ASP A 171 -7.89 -1.87 10.95
N PHE A 172 -7.81 -1.36 9.71
CA PHE A 172 -6.55 -1.03 9.06
C PHE A 172 -5.78 0.05 9.81
N VAL A 173 -6.43 1.14 10.22
CA VAL A 173 -5.79 2.21 10.99
C VAL A 173 -5.27 1.69 12.33
N LYS A 174 -6.08 0.90 13.05
CA LYS A 174 -5.67 0.27 14.31
C LYS A 174 -4.50 -0.70 14.13
N TRP A 175 -4.50 -1.45 13.03
CA TRP A 175 -3.40 -2.33 12.68
C TRP A 175 -2.13 -1.51 12.35
N CYS A 176 -2.22 -0.41 11.62
CA CYS A 176 -1.10 0.49 11.37
C CYS A 176 -0.48 1.00 12.68
N ASP A 177 -1.31 1.45 13.63
CA ASP A 177 -0.86 1.91 14.95
C ASP A 177 -0.13 0.79 15.71
N SER A 178 -0.68 -0.43 15.69
CA SER A 178 -0.08 -1.61 16.34
C SER A 178 1.24 -2.04 15.70
N ASN A 179 1.43 -1.72 14.42
CA ASN A 179 2.62 -2.03 13.63
C ASN A 179 3.57 -0.83 13.49
N HIS A 180 3.38 0.24 14.25
CA HIS A 180 4.20 1.46 14.20
C HIS A 180 4.28 2.10 12.80
N LEU A 181 3.25 1.91 11.97
CA LEU A 181 3.15 2.50 10.64
C LEU A 181 2.37 3.81 10.73
N GLN A 182 3.02 4.92 10.37
CA GLN A 182 2.39 6.24 10.42
C GLN A 182 1.74 6.58 9.08
N LEU A 183 0.42 6.73 9.08
CA LEU A 183 -0.33 7.20 7.91
C LEU A 183 -0.15 8.71 7.71
N ASN A 184 0.01 9.10 6.45
CA ASN A 184 0.01 10.48 6.01
C ASN A 184 -1.42 10.92 5.69
N THR A 185 -2.10 11.46 6.70
CA THR A 185 -3.50 11.91 6.57
C THR A 185 -3.67 13.02 5.53
N SER A 186 -2.62 13.82 5.26
CA SER A 186 -2.67 14.89 4.26
C SER A 186 -2.69 14.37 2.82
N LYS A 187 -2.01 13.25 2.57
CA LYS A 187 -1.95 12.59 1.27
C LYS A 187 -3.00 11.50 1.08
N THR A 188 -3.57 10.99 2.17
CA THR A 188 -4.69 10.05 2.13
C THR A 188 -5.93 10.71 1.48
N LYS A 189 -6.55 10.04 0.50
CA LYS A 189 -7.73 10.54 -0.25
C LYS A 189 -8.77 9.46 -0.45
N GLU A 190 -10.04 9.88 -0.43
CA GLU A 190 -11.17 9.01 -0.77
C GLU A 190 -11.71 9.39 -2.16
N LEU A 191 -11.78 8.42 -3.05
CA LEU A 191 -12.44 8.51 -4.35
C LEU A 191 -13.80 7.82 -4.27
N VAL A 192 -14.87 8.54 -4.62
CA VAL A 192 -16.22 7.98 -4.70
C VAL A 192 -16.69 8.02 -6.15
N VAL A 193 -17.03 6.86 -6.69
CA VAL A 193 -17.56 6.66 -8.05
C VAL A 193 -19.00 6.22 -7.94
N ASP A 194 -19.93 7.04 -8.44
CA ASP A 194 -21.37 6.77 -8.42
C ASP A 194 -22.00 7.31 -9.70
N PHE A 195 -22.67 6.44 -10.45
CA PHE A 195 -23.37 6.78 -11.70
C PHE A 195 -24.85 7.11 -11.51
N ARG A 196 -25.40 6.95 -10.29
CA ARG A 196 -26.80 7.24 -9.99
C ARG A 196 -27.10 8.74 -10.09
N ARG A 197 -28.30 9.07 -10.56
CA ARG A 197 -28.83 10.44 -10.63
C ARG A 197 -30.26 10.46 -10.07
N PRO A 198 -30.55 11.23 -9.00
CA PRO A 198 -29.65 12.06 -8.21
C PRO A 198 -28.66 11.24 -7.36
N ARG A 199 -27.49 11.83 -7.08
CA ARG A 199 -26.47 11.21 -6.23
C ARG A 199 -26.90 11.28 -4.75
N PRO A 200 -26.88 10.18 -3.99
CA PRO A 200 -27.10 10.23 -2.55
C PRO A 200 -26.00 11.04 -1.86
N LEU A 201 -26.34 11.74 -0.77
CA LEU A 201 -25.35 12.32 0.13
C LEU A 201 -24.58 11.18 0.82
N THR A 202 -23.27 11.24 0.73
CA THR A 202 -22.35 10.26 1.32
C THR A 202 -21.57 10.91 2.45
N ASP A 203 -21.65 10.33 3.65
CA ASP A 203 -20.86 10.82 4.78
C ASP A 203 -19.36 10.47 4.58
N PRO A 204 -18.45 11.42 4.85
CA PRO A 204 -17.02 11.21 4.71
C PRO A 204 -16.51 10.21 5.74
N VAL A 205 -15.51 9.42 5.36
CA VAL A 205 -14.79 8.59 6.34
C VAL A 205 -13.90 9.48 7.21
N ILE A 206 -13.93 9.26 8.52
CA ILE A 206 -13.10 9.97 9.50
C ILE A 206 -11.96 9.05 9.93
N ILE A 207 -10.72 9.45 9.64
CA ILE A 207 -9.51 8.78 10.12
C ILE A 207 -8.91 9.70 11.19
N THR A 208 -8.96 9.25 12.45
CA THR A 208 -8.36 9.87 13.66
C THR A 208 -8.24 11.40 13.61
N VAL A 209 -9.29 12.10 14.07
CA VAL A 209 -9.44 13.56 14.18
C VAL A 209 -9.37 14.35 12.85
N THR A 210 -8.96 13.72 11.75
CA THR A 210 -8.90 14.37 10.43
C THR A 210 -10.08 13.92 9.57
N VAL A 211 -10.97 14.86 9.24
CA VAL A 211 -12.00 14.62 8.24
C VAL A 211 -11.34 14.61 6.87
N CYS A 212 -11.42 13.49 6.14
CA CYS A 212 -10.97 13.41 4.75
C CYS A 212 -11.89 14.29 3.87
N ARG A 213 -11.58 15.58 3.73
CA ARG A 213 -12.39 16.55 2.95
C ARG A 213 -12.12 16.54 1.44
N GLY A 214 -11.27 15.63 0.96
CA GLY A 214 -10.90 15.53 -0.46
C GLY A 214 -11.62 14.39 -1.16
N TYR A 215 -12.89 14.59 -1.50
CA TYR A 215 -13.62 13.71 -2.43
C TYR A 215 -13.54 14.29 -3.84
N ARG A 216 -13.09 13.49 -4.81
CA ARG A 216 -13.08 13.90 -6.23
C ARG A 216 -14.02 12.99 -7.00
N CYS A 217 -15.21 13.48 -7.35
CA CYS A 217 -16.15 12.74 -8.19
C CYS A 217 -15.71 12.85 -9.65
N ILE A 218 -15.37 11.74 -10.30
CA ILE A 218 -15.05 11.73 -11.73
C ILE A 218 -16.37 11.75 -12.51
N ASN A 219 -16.68 12.87 -13.15
CA ASN A 219 -17.74 12.95 -14.17
C ASN A 219 -17.11 12.52 -15.51
N THR A 220 -17.76 11.63 -16.25
CA THR A 220 -17.28 11.04 -17.53
C THR A 220 -17.17 12.01 -18.72
N TRP A 221 -17.14 13.33 -18.51
CA TRP A 221 -17.21 14.31 -19.60
C TRP A 221 -16.05 15.33 -19.65
N GLU A 222 -15.10 15.29 -18.70
CA GLU A 222 -13.89 16.12 -18.75
C GLU A 222 -12.68 15.36 -18.20
N CYS A 223 -12.15 14.40 -18.96
CA CYS A 223 -10.86 13.78 -18.68
C CYS A 223 -9.71 14.64 -19.23
N SER A 224 -9.30 15.67 -18.47
CA SER A 224 -8.06 16.44 -18.76
C SER A 224 -7.04 16.40 -17.62
N TRP A 225 -7.20 15.50 -16.64
CA TRP A 225 -6.25 15.39 -15.53
C TRP A 225 -5.72 13.97 -15.37
N MET A 226 -4.47 13.80 -15.78
CA MET A 226 -3.59 12.67 -15.47
C MET A 226 -3.55 12.48 -13.95
N ILE A 227 -4.03 11.33 -13.46
CA ILE A 227 -3.72 10.87 -12.10
C ILE A 227 -2.22 10.54 -12.12
N ASN A 228 -1.43 11.44 -11.53
CA ASN A 228 0.03 11.37 -11.59
C ASN A 228 0.53 10.35 -10.54
N TRP A 229 0.43 9.07 -10.89
CA TRP A 229 1.29 8.02 -10.34
C TRP A 229 2.67 8.30 -10.90
N THR A 230 3.59 8.81 -10.08
CA THR A 230 4.83 9.41 -10.56
C THR A 230 5.67 8.40 -11.38
N GLY A 231 5.56 8.42 -12.70
CA GLY A 231 6.54 7.86 -13.63
C GLY A 231 6.13 6.74 -14.61
N LEU A 232 4.87 6.29 -14.70
CA LEU A 232 4.47 5.31 -15.73
C LEU A 232 3.18 5.73 -16.46
N PRO A 233 3.17 5.85 -17.81
CA PRO A 233 2.00 6.28 -18.55
C PRO A 233 1.01 5.12 -18.68
N ILE A 234 -0.05 5.12 -17.86
CA ILE A 234 -1.24 4.33 -18.15
C ILE A 234 -2.14 5.20 -19.03
N LEU A 235 -2.14 4.91 -20.33
CA LEU A 235 -3.11 5.46 -21.27
C LEU A 235 -4.48 4.84 -20.93
N MET A 236 -5.39 5.61 -20.33
CA MET A 236 -6.82 5.26 -20.36
C MET A 236 -7.26 5.35 -21.82
N LEU A 237 -7.39 4.20 -22.48
CA LEU A 237 -8.04 4.12 -23.78
C LEU A 237 -9.54 4.41 -23.57
N CYS A 238 -9.96 5.64 -23.90
CA CYS A 238 -11.35 5.90 -24.26
C CYS A 238 -11.65 5.12 -25.54
N ALA A 239 -12.33 3.98 -25.42
CA ALA A 239 -13.05 3.41 -26.55
C ALA A 239 -14.19 4.36 -26.89
N ARG A 240 -14.10 4.99 -28.06
CA ARG A 240 -15.17 5.79 -28.65
C ARG A 240 -16.04 4.80 -29.43
N GLU A 241 -17.25 4.52 -28.94
CA GLU A 241 -18.29 3.93 -29.78
C GLU A 241 -19.03 5.09 -30.47
N ASP A 242 -18.79 5.23 -31.78
CA ASP A 242 -19.73 5.77 -32.77
C ASP A 242 -19.81 4.74 -33.92
#